data_AF-A0AA39I3C3-F1
#
_entry.id   AF-A0AA39I3C3-F1
#
_cell.length_a   1.000
_cell.length_b   1.000
_cell.length_c   1.000
_cell.angle_alpha   90.00
_cell.angle_beta   90.00
_cell.angle_gamma   90.00
#
_symmetry.space_group_name_H-M   'P 1'
#
loop_
_entity.id
_entity.type
_entity.pdbx_description
1 polymer ?
#
loop_
_entity_poly.entity_id
_entity_poly.type
_entity_poly.pdbx_seq_one_letter_code
_entity_poly.pdbx_strand_id
1 'polypeptide(L)'
;MTRSSYMLAIALVAFATLAIAQRGSSLTLEEKVKNLQEWLYKRPVINMNGDRWKNLVRTSPRNYSMIVMFTALSAGVNCPICKPAYDEFYVLANSFRYTYPELKSLYFAVVDYEEAPDIFQQLNLNTAPVLYHFPAKGNKKRQDQMDFQRYGIDADAMARFVQERTDINIRVLRPPNYAGPAVIMLLAMLVLGLLYMRRNNLEFLYNRTCWALICLGIVFAFMSGQMWNHIRSPPFIMTNPQTRETSVIHGSTQFQLVAETYIVAVLYAAVTVGMILLNEAADNEKGDSGKRRVFVFLGLGLVVVFFSLLISVFRAKYQGYPYSFLFH
;
A
#
# COMPACT_ATOMS: atom_id res chain seq x y z
N MET A 1 68.67 22.35 40.01
CA MET A 1 67.26 21.95 40.26
C MET A 1 66.24 22.73 39.45
N THR A 2 66.47 24.01 39.12
CA THR A 2 65.48 24.89 38.46
C THR A 2 65.10 24.52 37.02
N ARG A 3 66.03 24.02 36.18
CA ARG A 3 65.74 23.67 34.77
C ARG A 3 64.79 22.47 34.59
N SER A 4 64.81 21.50 35.50
CA SER A 4 63.98 20.29 35.40
C SER A 4 62.51 20.59 35.73
N SER A 5 62.25 21.49 36.68
CA SER A 5 60.92 21.96 37.03
C SER A 5 60.21 22.75 35.92
N TYR A 6 60.94 23.55 35.13
CA TYR A 6 60.36 24.26 33.98
C TYR A 6 59.97 23.32 32.83
N MET A 7 60.78 22.29 32.56
CA MET A 7 60.47 21.28 31.54
C MET A 7 59.22 20.46 31.89
N LEU A 8 59.04 20.12 33.17
CA LEU A 8 57.85 19.43 33.68
C LEU A 8 56.59 20.31 33.60
N ALA A 9 56.70 21.60 33.89
CA ALA A 9 55.59 22.54 33.76
C ALA A 9 55.16 22.72 32.30
N ILE A 10 56.10 22.82 31.37
CA ILE A 10 55.81 22.93 29.93
C ILE A 10 55.17 21.64 29.40
N ALA A 11 55.64 20.47 29.85
CA ALA A 11 55.06 19.18 29.48
C ALA A 11 53.62 19.01 30.01
N LEU A 12 53.35 19.46 31.24
CA LEU A 12 52.00 19.46 31.83
C LEU A 12 51.04 20.41 31.11
N VAL A 13 51.51 21.60 30.72
CA VAL A 13 50.72 22.57 29.94
C VAL A 13 50.46 22.02 28.53
N ALA A 14 51.44 21.40 27.89
CA ALA A 14 51.27 20.75 26.59
C ALA A 14 50.30 19.56 26.67
N PHE A 15 50.36 18.75 27.73
CA PHE A 15 49.39 17.67 27.95
C PHE A 15 47.98 18.19 28.22
N ALA A 16 47.85 19.30 28.96
CA ALA A 16 46.57 19.93 29.22
C ALA A 16 45.95 20.53 27.94
N THR A 17 46.75 21.15 27.07
CA THR A 17 46.27 21.69 25.80
C THR A 17 45.90 20.59 24.80
N LEU A 18 46.66 19.48 24.77
CA LEU A 18 46.30 18.28 24.00
C LEU A 18 45.03 17.59 24.52
N ALA A 19 44.83 17.53 25.83
CA ALA A 19 43.61 16.97 26.44
C ALA A 19 42.36 17.83 26.15
N ILE A 20 42.51 19.15 26.05
CA ILE A 20 41.43 20.07 25.66
C ILE A 20 41.14 19.95 24.15
N ALA A 21 42.16 19.77 23.32
CA ALA A 21 42.02 19.60 21.87
C ALA A 21 41.38 18.25 21.47
N GLN A 22 41.46 17.22 22.32
CA GLN A 22 40.84 15.91 22.08
C GLN A 22 39.37 15.80 22.50
N ARG A 23 38.77 16.84 23.09
CA ARG A 23 37.31 16.93 23.16
C ARG A 23 36.77 17.21 21.78
N GLY A 24 36.57 16.16 20.99
CA GLY A 24 35.83 16.24 19.73
C GLY A 24 34.54 17.04 19.96
N SER A 25 34.36 18.09 19.15
CA SER A 25 33.21 18.98 19.18
C SER A 25 31.93 18.15 19.07
N SER A 26 31.31 17.84 20.22
CA SER A 26 29.95 17.33 20.27
C SER A 26 29.03 18.51 20.03
N LEU A 27 28.27 18.49 18.94
CA LEU A 27 27.27 19.52 18.62
C LEU A 27 26.45 19.87 19.86
N THR A 28 26.31 21.17 20.12
CA THR A 28 25.51 21.66 21.25
C THR A 28 24.04 21.35 21.01
N LEU A 29 23.23 21.34 22.08
CA LEU A 29 21.79 21.05 21.97
C LEU A 29 21.09 22.02 20.99
N GLU A 30 21.45 23.30 21.07
CA GLU A 30 20.88 24.36 20.25
C GLU A 30 21.25 24.19 18.78
N GLU A 31 22.51 23.82 18.48
CA GLU A 31 22.94 23.52 17.11
C GLU A 31 22.20 22.31 16.53
N LYS A 32 21.97 21.25 17.33
CA LYS A 32 21.21 20.08 16.88
C LYS A 32 19.78 20.46 16.53
N VAL A 33 19.09 21.18 17.42
CA VAL A 33 17.70 21.62 17.20
C VAL A 33 17.62 22.57 16.00
N LYS A 34 18.56 23.50 15.87
CA LYS A 34 18.63 24.41 14.72
C LYS A 34 18.80 23.64 13.41
N ASN A 35 19.70 22.66 13.37
CA ASN A 35 19.93 21.81 12.20
C ASN A 35 18.65 21.02 11.83
N LEU A 36 18.01 20.38 12.81
CA LEU A 36 16.75 19.64 12.60
C LEU A 36 15.63 20.55 12.09
N GLN A 37 15.54 21.77 12.63
CA GLN A 37 14.54 22.74 12.22
C GLN A 37 14.76 23.24 10.78
N GLU A 38 16.01 23.54 10.41
CA GLU A 38 16.36 23.90 9.03
C GLU A 38 16.03 22.77 8.03
N TRP A 39 16.21 21.52 8.44
CA TRP A 39 15.81 20.37 7.64
C TRP A 39 14.30 20.26 7.48
N LEU A 40 13.53 20.45 8.56
CA LEU A 40 12.06 20.37 8.52
C LEU A 40 11.47 21.33 7.48
N TYR A 41 12.04 22.55 7.37
CA TYR A 41 11.62 23.52 6.35
C TYR A 41 11.94 23.06 4.91
N LYS A 42 13.04 22.32 4.72
CA LYS A 42 13.43 21.81 3.40
C LYS A 42 12.66 20.54 3.03
N ARG A 43 12.59 19.55 3.92
CA ARG A 43 12.01 18.23 3.70
C ARG A 43 11.27 17.73 4.95
N PRO A 44 10.15 17.01 4.80
CA PRO A 44 9.40 16.51 5.95
C PRO A 44 10.11 15.36 6.69
N VAL A 45 10.96 14.60 6.00
CA VAL A 45 11.71 13.48 6.55
C VAL A 45 13.20 13.69 6.32
N ILE A 46 14.01 13.36 7.32
CA ILE A 46 15.47 13.48 7.29
C ILE A 46 16.09 12.11 6.98
N ASN A 47 16.86 12.00 5.90
CA ASN A 47 17.67 10.82 5.63
C ASN A 47 18.88 10.79 6.57
N MET A 48 19.04 9.65 7.24
CA MET A 48 20.04 9.45 8.28
C MET A 48 21.18 8.57 7.76
N ASN A 49 22.38 9.13 7.83
CA ASN A 49 23.64 8.40 7.66
C ASN A 49 24.20 8.01 9.04
N GLY A 50 25.23 7.16 9.09
CA GLY A 50 25.90 6.77 10.34
C GLY A 50 26.31 7.96 11.24
N ASP A 51 26.88 9.01 10.67
CA ASP A 51 27.29 10.21 11.41
C ASP A 51 26.10 10.98 11.99
N ARG A 52 25.05 11.18 11.18
CA ARG A 52 23.83 11.89 11.59
C ARG A 52 23.10 11.12 12.67
N TRP A 53 23.02 9.80 12.53
CA TRP A 53 22.46 8.90 13.53
C TRP A 53 23.17 9.03 14.88
N LYS A 54 24.50 8.99 14.87
CA LYS A 54 25.31 9.15 16.09
C LYS A 54 25.07 10.49 16.75
N ASN A 55 25.10 11.59 15.98
CA ASN A 55 25.05 12.95 16.53
C ASN A 55 23.63 13.40 16.93
N LEU A 56 22.62 13.11 16.12
CA LEU A 56 21.24 13.58 16.29
C LEU A 56 20.36 12.61 17.08
N VAL A 57 20.60 11.30 16.98
CA VAL A 57 19.76 10.27 17.61
C VAL A 57 20.42 9.64 18.83
N ARG A 58 21.70 9.26 18.79
CA ARG A 58 22.32 8.54 19.93
C ARG A 58 22.92 9.46 20.99
N THR A 59 23.57 10.53 20.58
CA THR A 59 24.35 11.38 21.49
C THR A 59 23.44 12.31 22.29
N SER A 60 23.55 12.26 23.62
CA SER A 60 22.94 13.24 24.54
C SER A 60 23.71 14.57 24.49
N PRO A 61 23.12 15.73 24.84
CA PRO A 61 21.74 15.96 25.30
C PRO A 61 20.72 16.02 24.15
N ARG A 62 19.45 15.69 24.44
CA ARG A 62 18.29 15.82 23.54
C ARG A 62 17.07 16.32 24.32
N ASN A 63 16.32 17.25 23.74
CA ASN A 63 15.04 17.75 24.23
C ASN A 63 13.89 17.47 23.25
N TYR A 64 14.17 16.68 22.21
CA TYR A 64 13.24 16.30 21.16
C TYR A 64 13.14 14.77 21.07
N SER A 65 11.96 14.30 20.71
CA SER A 65 11.68 12.93 20.34
C SER A 65 11.90 12.74 18.85
N MET A 66 12.38 11.55 18.48
CA MET A 66 12.66 11.20 17.10
C MET A 66 11.88 9.96 16.69
N ILE A 67 11.09 10.10 15.63
CA ILE A 67 10.41 8.97 14.99
C ILE A 67 11.26 8.56 13.79
N VAL A 68 11.79 7.34 13.84
CA VAL A 68 12.71 6.84 12.82
C VAL A 68 12.12 5.60 12.17
N MET A 69 11.98 5.66 10.84
CA MET A 69 11.60 4.52 10.04
C MET A 69 12.85 3.87 9.44
N PHE A 70 13.01 2.58 9.70
CA PHE A 70 14.02 1.73 9.07
C PHE A 70 13.39 1.08 7.85
N THR A 71 13.97 1.29 6.69
CA THR A 71 13.44 0.81 5.41
C THR A 71 14.56 0.30 4.51
N ALA A 72 14.19 -0.34 3.41
CA ALA A 72 15.10 -0.71 2.34
C ALA A 72 14.39 -0.40 1.02
N LEU A 73 14.63 0.80 0.48
CA LEU A 73 13.98 1.27 -0.74
C LEU A 73 14.76 0.90 -2.00
N SER A 74 16.03 0.53 -1.85
CA SER A 74 16.87 0.14 -2.97
C SER A 74 16.44 -1.16 -3.63
N ALA A 75 16.62 -1.22 -4.95
CA ALA A 75 16.26 -2.37 -5.77
C ALA A 75 17.05 -3.66 -5.39
N GLY A 76 18.21 -3.53 -4.74
CA GLY A 76 19.04 -4.67 -4.32
C GLY A 76 18.41 -5.56 -3.25
N VAL A 77 17.50 -5.02 -2.43
CA VAL A 77 16.84 -5.75 -1.31
C VAL A 77 15.44 -6.26 -1.68
N ASN A 78 14.84 -5.71 -2.75
CA ASN A 78 13.53 -6.08 -3.29
C ASN A 78 12.42 -6.23 -2.22
N CYS A 79 12.19 -5.16 -1.44
CA CYS A 79 11.15 -5.13 -0.40
C CYS A 79 9.85 -4.51 -0.93
N PRO A 80 8.81 -5.30 -1.26
CA PRO A 80 7.59 -4.77 -1.87
C PRO A 80 6.75 -3.92 -0.90
N ILE A 81 6.85 -4.17 0.40
CA ILE A 81 6.08 -3.47 1.44
C ILE A 81 6.77 -2.18 1.93
N CYS A 82 8.09 -2.06 1.74
CA CYS A 82 8.88 -0.92 2.22
C CYS A 82 8.51 0.39 1.52
N LYS A 83 8.22 0.33 0.21
CA LYS A 83 7.86 1.51 -0.58
C LYS A 83 6.48 2.07 -0.18
N PRO A 84 5.39 1.26 -0.13
CA PRO A 84 4.10 1.72 0.38
C PRO A 84 4.17 2.26 1.81
N ALA A 85 4.88 1.58 2.72
CA ALA A 85 5.03 2.04 4.10
C ALA A 85 5.78 3.37 4.19
N TYR A 86 6.81 3.56 3.35
CA TYR A 86 7.53 4.83 3.26
C TYR A 86 6.63 5.97 2.77
N ASP A 87 5.80 5.72 1.77
CA ASP A 87 4.91 6.75 1.21
C ASP A 87 3.88 7.19 2.26
N GLU A 88 3.30 6.27 3.05
CA GLU A 88 2.42 6.60 4.17
C GLU A 88 3.16 7.34 5.31
N PHE A 89 4.37 6.90 5.66
CA PHE A 89 5.21 7.61 6.63
C PHE A 89 5.57 9.03 6.18
N TYR A 90 5.82 9.23 4.89
CA TYR A 90 6.10 10.53 4.30
C TYR A 90 4.88 11.46 4.41
N VAL A 91 3.68 10.93 4.15
CA VAL A 91 2.42 11.68 4.32
C VAL A 91 2.23 12.11 5.77
N LEU A 92 2.49 11.24 6.75
CA LEU A 92 2.45 11.57 8.17
C LEU A 92 3.42 12.72 8.50
N ALA A 93 4.68 12.59 8.12
CA ALA A 93 5.71 13.58 8.41
C ALA A 93 5.41 14.94 7.74
N ASN A 94 4.87 14.93 6.52
CA ASN A 94 4.44 16.13 5.83
C ASN A 94 3.25 16.79 6.53
N SER A 95 2.29 15.99 7.01
CA SER A 95 1.14 16.49 7.77
C SER A 95 1.57 17.17 9.08
N PHE A 96 2.57 16.60 9.77
CA PHE A 96 3.18 17.22 10.94
C PHE A 96 3.81 18.57 10.60
N ARG A 97 4.61 18.64 9.53
CA ARG A 97 5.26 19.88 9.07
C ARG A 97 4.26 21.00 8.80
N TYR A 98 3.10 20.69 8.21
CA TYR A 98 2.05 21.69 7.98
C TYR A 98 1.30 22.11 9.25
N THR A 99 1.08 21.18 10.18
CA THR A 99 0.29 21.44 11.39
C THR A 99 1.10 22.13 12.48
N TYR A 100 2.37 21.73 12.64
CA TYR A 100 3.23 22.15 13.75
C TYR A 100 4.64 22.59 13.27
N PRO A 101 4.77 23.60 12.40
CA PRO A 101 6.07 24.02 11.89
C PRO A 101 7.03 24.54 12.98
N GLU A 102 6.50 25.12 14.06
CA GLU A 102 7.30 25.73 15.14
C GLU A 102 7.60 24.77 16.32
N LEU A 103 7.05 23.55 16.29
CA LEU A 103 7.18 22.61 17.40
C LEU A 103 8.52 21.86 17.32
N LYS A 104 9.44 22.20 18.24
CA LYS A 104 10.81 21.65 18.29
C LYS A 104 10.97 20.35 19.08
N SER A 105 9.85 19.72 19.46
CA SER A 105 9.86 18.53 20.33
C SER A 105 9.77 17.21 19.56
N LEU A 106 9.48 17.21 18.26
CA LEU A 106 9.28 16.00 17.46
C LEU A 106 9.86 16.14 16.05
N TYR A 107 10.62 15.14 15.61
CA TYR A 107 11.18 15.09 14.26
C TYR A 107 11.08 13.70 13.64
N PHE A 108 10.98 13.65 12.31
CA PHE A 108 10.82 12.43 11.53
C PHE A 108 12.08 12.15 10.70
N ALA A 109 12.53 10.90 10.71
CA ALA A 109 13.72 10.48 10.00
C ALA A 109 13.56 9.09 9.37
N VAL A 110 14.38 8.83 8.36
CA VAL A 110 14.45 7.54 7.67
C VAL A 110 15.89 7.07 7.63
N VAL A 111 16.08 5.77 7.84
CA VAL A 111 17.36 5.09 7.68
C VAL A 111 17.15 4.01 6.62
N ASP A 112 17.87 4.12 5.49
CA ASP A 112 17.90 3.07 4.49
C ASP A 112 19.00 2.05 4.81
N TYR A 113 18.73 0.77 4.58
CA TYR A 113 19.69 -0.30 4.77
C TYR A 113 20.96 -0.14 3.93
N GLU A 114 20.86 0.34 2.70
CA GLU A 114 22.06 0.55 1.86
C GLU A 114 22.91 1.74 2.32
N GLU A 115 22.29 2.80 2.84
CA GLU A 115 23.03 3.98 3.32
C GLU A 115 23.77 3.72 4.64
N ALA A 116 23.19 2.90 5.52
CA ALA A 116 23.73 2.67 6.87
C ALA A 116 23.40 1.27 7.43
N PRO A 117 24.01 0.19 6.87
CA PRO A 117 23.75 -1.18 7.31
C PRO A 117 24.25 -1.44 8.74
N ASP A 118 25.24 -0.67 9.20
CA ASP A 118 25.78 -0.71 10.56
C ASP A 118 24.72 -0.36 11.63
N ILE A 119 23.79 0.55 11.31
CA ILE A 119 22.71 0.93 12.23
C ILE A 119 21.73 -0.24 12.42
N PHE A 120 21.43 -0.99 11.35
CA PHE A 120 20.57 -2.16 11.40
C PHE A 120 21.17 -3.25 12.28
N GLN A 121 22.48 -3.50 12.14
CA GLN A 121 23.22 -4.44 12.98
C GLN A 121 23.23 -3.99 14.46
N GLN A 122 23.50 -2.71 14.73
CA GLN A 122 23.48 -2.16 16.10
C GLN A 122 22.12 -2.28 16.79
N LEU A 123 21.04 -2.32 16.03
CA LEU A 123 19.68 -2.45 16.54
C LEU A 123 19.13 -3.88 16.45
N ASN A 124 19.92 -4.83 15.93
CA ASN A 124 19.52 -6.21 15.64
C ASN A 124 18.22 -6.29 14.81
N LEU A 125 18.14 -5.47 13.75
CA LEU A 125 16.99 -5.45 12.84
C LEU A 125 17.25 -6.35 11.64
N ASN A 126 16.51 -7.46 11.56
CA ASN A 126 16.59 -8.43 10.47
C ASN A 126 15.48 -8.24 9.42
N THR A 127 14.53 -7.34 9.68
CA THR A 127 13.34 -7.12 8.85
C THR A 127 13.11 -5.63 8.63
N ALA A 128 12.57 -5.26 7.48
CA ALA A 128 12.10 -3.92 7.16
C ALA A 128 10.70 -4.01 6.53
N PRO A 129 9.85 -2.98 6.65
CA PRO A 129 10.05 -1.73 7.38
C PRO A 129 9.80 -1.87 8.89
N VAL A 130 10.47 -1.04 9.70
CA VAL A 130 10.23 -0.95 11.16
C VAL A 130 10.19 0.51 11.59
N LEU A 131 9.22 0.89 12.43
CA LEU A 131 9.10 2.23 12.97
C LEU A 131 9.45 2.23 14.46
N TYR A 132 10.39 3.09 14.85
CA TYR A 132 10.78 3.29 16.23
C TYR A 132 10.59 4.73 16.69
N HIS A 133 10.18 4.88 17.94
CA HIS A 133 10.24 6.13 18.69
C HIS A 133 11.50 6.15 19.56
N PHE A 134 12.25 7.23 19.49
CA PHE A 134 13.39 7.50 20.36
C PHE A 134 13.04 8.70 21.25
N PRO A 135 12.77 8.50 22.55
CA PRO A 135 12.41 9.58 23.45
C PRO A 135 13.60 10.52 23.70
N ALA A 136 13.30 11.77 24.07
CA ALA A 136 14.30 12.77 24.42
C ALA A 136 15.20 12.33 25.61
N LYS A 137 14.61 11.63 26.59
CA LYS A 137 15.29 11.13 27.79
C LYS A 137 15.07 9.63 27.96
N GLY A 138 16.14 8.93 28.33
CA GLY A 138 16.10 7.49 28.61
C GLY A 138 16.39 6.60 27.40
N ASN A 139 16.46 5.29 27.67
CA ASN A 139 16.69 4.26 26.67
C ASN A 139 15.38 3.84 26.01
N LYS A 140 15.47 3.32 24.77
CA LYS A 140 14.36 2.73 24.03
C LYS A 140 13.65 1.64 24.83
N LYS A 141 12.32 1.68 24.90
CA LYS A 141 11.48 0.61 25.47
C LYS A 141 10.93 -0.26 24.33
N ARG A 142 10.53 -1.51 24.64
CA ARG A 142 9.89 -2.41 23.66
C ARG A 142 8.61 -1.82 23.05
N GLN A 143 7.91 -1.01 23.84
CA GLN A 143 6.71 -0.28 23.44
C GLN A 143 6.98 0.85 22.44
N ASP A 144 8.23 1.31 22.32
CA ASP A 144 8.61 2.33 21.35
C ASP A 144 8.78 1.78 19.93
N GLN A 145 8.47 0.50 19.70
CA GLN A 145 8.38 -0.10 18.37
C GLN A 145 6.92 -0.22 17.95
N MET A 146 6.58 0.26 16.75
CA MET A 146 5.25 0.04 16.19
C MET A 146 5.12 -1.38 15.63
N ASP A 147 3.97 -2.01 15.89
CA ASP A 147 3.61 -3.30 15.34
C ASP A 147 2.80 -3.14 14.04
N PHE A 148 3.49 -3.21 12.91
CA PHE A 148 2.86 -3.13 11.59
C PHE A 148 1.95 -4.31 11.26
N GLN A 149 2.15 -5.48 11.86
CA GLN A 149 1.31 -6.66 11.60
C GLN A 149 -0.08 -6.48 12.21
N ARG A 150 -0.15 -5.83 13.37
CA ARG A 150 -1.41 -5.62 14.10
C ARG A 150 -2.18 -4.39 13.63
N TYR A 151 -1.50 -3.27 13.40
CA TYR A 151 -2.16 -1.99 13.12
C TYR A 151 -2.15 -1.59 11.64
N GLY A 152 -1.40 -2.28 10.80
CA GLY A 152 -1.22 -1.92 9.40
C GLY A 152 -0.20 -0.78 9.21
N ILE A 153 0.02 -0.42 7.93
CA ILE A 153 1.02 0.57 7.49
C ILE A 153 0.42 1.95 7.20
N ASP A 154 -0.86 2.16 7.48
CA ASP A 154 -1.54 3.43 7.20
C ASP A 154 -0.96 4.58 8.02
N ALA A 155 -0.88 5.77 7.41
CA ALA A 155 -0.41 6.99 8.07
C ALA A 155 -1.25 7.33 9.31
N ASP A 156 -2.55 7.04 9.29
CA ASP A 156 -3.47 7.25 10.42
C ASP A 156 -3.13 6.34 11.61
N ALA A 157 -2.70 5.09 11.35
CA ALA A 157 -2.25 4.17 12.39
C ALA A 157 -0.91 4.63 12.98
N MET A 158 0.02 5.07 12.13
CA MET A 158 1.29 5.65 12.58
C MET A 158 1.08 6.95 13.39
N ALA A 159 0.12 7.80 13.00
CA ALA A 159 -0.23 9.01 13.74
C ALA A 159 -0.71 8.70 15.16
N ARG A 160 -1.57 7.67 15.32
CA ARG A 160 -2.02 7.21 16.64
C ARG A 160 -0.86 6.69 17.48
N PHE A 161 0.04 5.91 16.89
CA PHE A 161 1.26 5.45 17.58
C PHE A 161 2.12 6.63 18.07
N VAL A 162 2.32 7.67 17.24
CA VAL A 162 3.04 8.89 17.64
C VAL A 162 2.31 9.61 18.76
N GLN A 163 0.98 9.71 18.69
CA GLN A 163 0.16 10.34 19.71
C GLN A 163 0.29 9.61 21.06
N GLU A 164 0.23 8.28 21.09
CA GLU A 164 0.40 7.49 22.31
C GLU A 164 1.79 7.63 22.96
N ARG A 165 2.82 7.97 22.18
CA ARG A 165 4.21 8.06 22.65
C ARG A 165 4.65 9.47 23.00
N THR A 166 4.06 10.47 22.36
CA THR A 166 4.53 11.86 22.44
C THR A 166 3.43 12.85 22.87
N ASP A 167 2.19 12.38 23.04
CA ASP A 167 0.99 13.18 23.32
C ASP A 167 0.64 14.23 22.24
N ILE A 168 1.34 14.23 21.11
CA ILE A 168 1.13 15.14 19.99
C ILE A 168 0.13 14.50 19.01
N ASN A 169 -1.03 15.13 18.85
CA ASN A 169 -2.05 14.67 17.89
C ASN A 169 -1.78 15.26 16.50
N ILE A 170 -1.45 14.41 15.53
CA ILE A 170 -1.18 14.78 14.14
C ILE A 170 -2.36 14.32 13.28
N ARG A 171 -3.04 15.27 12.63
CA ARG A 171 -4.09 14.96 11.65
C ARG A 171 -3.45 14.72 10.30
N VAL A 172 -3.69 13.55 9.72
CA VAL A 172 -3.10 13.18 8.43
C VAL A 172 -3.79 13.92 7.28
N LEU A 173 -3.00 14.67 6.50
CA LEU A 173 -3.41 15.41 5.32
C LEU A 173 -2.88 14.68 4.07
N ARG A 174 -3.75 13.94 3.40
CA ARG A 174 -3.40 13.22 2.16
C ARG A 174 -3.36 14.21 0.99
N PRO A 175 -2.29 14.23 0.16
CA PRO A 175 -2.25 15.09 -1.01
C PRO A 175 -3.36 14.70 -2.00
N PRO A 176 -4.08 15.67 -2.59
CA PRO A 176 -5.13 15.37 -3.56
C PRO A 176 -4.54 14.69 -4.80
N ASN A 177 -5.09 13.54 -5.18
CA ASN A 177 -4.70 12.85 -6.42
C ASN A 177 -5.35 13.56 -7.62
N TYR A 178 -4.58 14.37 -8.36
CA TYR A 178 -5.05 15.06 -9.57
C TYR A 178 -5.13 14.16 -10.81
N ALA A 179 -4.45 13.01 -10.81
CA ALA A 179 -4.47 12.09 -11.96
C ALA A 179 -5.85 11.47 -12.18
N GLY A 180 -6.54 11.10 -11.09
CA GLY A 180 -7.90 10.54 -11.16
C GLY A 180 -8.89 11.49 -11.83
N PRO A 181 -9.09 12.71 -11.31
CA PRO A 181 -9.94 13.72 -11.94
C PRO A 181 -9.53 14.08 -13.37
N ALA A 182 -8.23 14.13 -13.67
CA ALA A 182 -7.73 14.40 -15.02
C ALA A 182 -8.12 13.30 -16.02
N VAL A 183 -7.98 12.02 -15.65
CA VAL A 183 -8.41 10.89 -16.48
C VAL A 183 -9.93 10.89 -16.67
N ILE A 184 -10.70 11.15 -15.61
CA ILE A 184 -12.16 11.25 -15.70
C ILE A 184 -12.57 12.39 -16.64
N MET A 185 -11.93 13.56 -16.52
CA MET A 185 -12.18 14.71 -17.39
C MET A 185 -11.84 14.41 -18.85
N LEU A 186 -10.70 13.77 -19.12
CA LEU A 186 -10.31 13.35 -20.46
C LEU A 186 -11.32 12.38 -21.06
N LEU A 187 -11.75 11.38 -20.30
CA LEU A 187 -12.71 10.37 -20.75
C LEU A 187 -14.08 11.01 -21.03
N ALA A 188 -14.52 11.93 -20.16
CA ALA A 188 -15.74 12.70 -20.39
C ALA A 188 -15.65 13.55 -21.67
N MET A 189 -14.54 14.25 -21.90
CA MET A 189 -14.31 15.03 -23.12
C MET A 189 -14.30 14.15 -24.38
N LEU A 190 -13.70 12.96 -24.30
CA LEU A 190 -13.69 12.00 -25.41
C LEU A 190 -15.09 11.47 -25.73
N VAL A 191 -15.87 11.11 -24.71
CA VAL A 191 -17.25 10.65 -24.87
C VAL A 191 -18.12 11.77 -25.44
N LEU A 192 -18.02 12.98 -24.89
CA LEU A 192 -18.75 14.16 -25.37
C LEU A 192 -18.36 14.51 -26.81
N GLY A 193 -17.07 14.42 -27.15
CA GLY A 193 -16.56 14.63 -28.51
C GLY A 193 -17.10 13.60 -29.50
N LEU A 194 -17.11 12.31 -29.14
CA LEU A 194 -17.71 11.24 -29.94
C LEU A 194 -19.21 11.45 -30.14
N LEU A 195 -19.94 11.83 -29.08
CA LEU A 195 -21.37 12.13 -29.14
C LEU A 195 -21.65 13.35 -30.03
N TYR A 196 -20.81 14.38 -29.99
CA TYR A 196 -20.92 15.55 -30.86
C TYR A 196 -20.69 15.18 -32.34
N MET A 197 -19.65 14.41 -32.64
CA MET A 197 -19.36 13.95 -34.01
C MET A 197 -20.45 13.01 -34.55
N ARG A 198 -21.04 12.17 -33.70
CA ARG A 198 -22.12 11.24 -34.05
C ARG A 198 -23.51 11.80 -33.76
N ARG A 199 -23.68 13.12 -33.61
CA ARG A 199 -24.97 13.77 -33.30
C ARG A 199 -26.13 13.34 -34.22
N ASN A 200 -25.84 13.04 -35.48
CA ASN A 200 -26.83 12.61 -36.47
C ASN A 200 -27.16 11.10 -36.42
N ASN A 201 -26.40 10.31 -35.66
CA ASN A 201 -26.52 8.84 -35.55
C ASN A 201 -26.61 8.40 -34.09
N LEU A 202 -27.45 9.06 -33.29
CA LEU A 202 -27.67 8.76 -31.87
C LEU A 202 -28.64 7.59 -31.63
N GLU A 203 -28.96 6.79 -32.66
CA GLU A 203 -29.89 5.66 -32.57
C GLU A 203 -29.47 4.64 -31.49
N PHE A 204 -28.16 4.47 -31.26
CA PHE A 204 -27.62 3.64 -30.18
C PHE A 204 -28.09 4.09 -28.78
N LEU A 205 -28.22 5.39 -28.52
CA LEU A 205 -28.69 5.92 -27.24
C LEU A 205 -30.19 5.73 -27.03
N TYR A 206 -30.97 5.59 -28.09
CA TYR A 206 -32.41 5.31 -27.99
C TYR A 206 -32.70 3.81 -27.97
N ASN A 207 -31.72 2.97 -28.28
CA ASN A 207 -31.90 1.53 -28.32
C ASN A 207 -31.97 0.93 -26.89
N ARG A 208 -33.15 0.45 -26.51
CA ARG A 208 -33.39 -0.19 -25.21
C ARG A 208 -32.52 -1.43 -24.99
N THR A 209 -32.19 -2.18 -26.05
CA THR A 209 -31.36 -3.38 -25.92
C THR A 209 -29.91 -3.04 -25.57
N CYS A 210 -29.38 -1.92 -26.08
CA CYS A 210 -28.04 -1.46 -25.71
C CYS A 210 -27.96 -1.09 -24.22
N TRP A 211 -28.95 -0.37 -23.69
CA TRP A 211 -29.02 -0.06 -22.27
C TRP A 211 -29.19 -1.31 -21.41
N ALA A 212 -30.00 -2.29 -21.84
CA ALA A 212 -30.14 -3.56 -21.15
C ALA A 212 -28.81 -4.32 -21.08
N LEU A 213 -28.05 -4.39 -22.18
CA LEU A 213 -26.73 -5.02 -22.22
C LEU A 213 -25.72 -4.31 -21.31
N ILE A 214 -25.71 -2.97 -21.31
CA ILE A 214 -24.85 -2.18 -20.40
C ILE A 214 -25.20 -2.47 -18.94
N CYS A 215 -26.48 -2.47 -18.59
CA CYS A 215 -26.93 -2.77 -17.23
C CYS A 215 -26.54 -4.18 -16.79
N LEU A 216 -26.73 -5.18 -17.66
CA LEU A 216 -26.29 -6.56 -17.39
C LEU A 216 -24.78 -6.65 -17.20
N GLY A 217 -23.99 -5.95 -18.03
CA GLY A 217 -22.53 -5.89 -17.88
C GLY A 217 -22.10 -5.35 -16.52
N ILE A 218 -22.75 -4.28 -16.04
CA ILE A 218 -22.50 -3.71 -14.71
C ILE A 218 -22.88 -4.71 -13.60
N VAL A 219 -24.04 -5.37 -13.72
CA VAL A 219 -24.48 -6.37 -12.75
C VAL A 219 -23.48 -7.53 -12.67
N PHE A 220 -23.01 -8.06 -13.81
CA PHE A 220 -22.02 -9.15 -13.81
C PHE A 220 -20.68 -8.72 -13.23
N ALA A 221 -20.23 -7.49 -13.49
CA ALA A 221 -19.01 -6.95 -12.90
C ALA A 221 -19.12 -6.88 -11.36
N PHE A 222 -20.24 -6.40 -10.82
CA PHE A 222 -20.40 -6.31 -9.37
C PHE A 222 -20.65 -7.67 -8.70
N MET A 223 -21.43 -8.55 -9.31
CA MET A 223 -21.75 -9.88 -8.76
C MET A 223 -20.57 -10.86 -8.79
N SER A 224 -19.60 -10.67 -9.69
CA SER A 224 -18.41 -11.52 -9.77
C SER A 224 -17.36 -11.23 -8.69
N GLY A 225 -17.48 -10.11 -7.96
CA GLY A 225 -16.54 -9.72 -6.90
C GLY A 225 -15.53 -8.64 -7.30
N GLN A 226 -15.75 -7.88 -8.38
CA GLN A 226 -14.84 -6.80 -8.79
C GLN A 226 -14.60 -5.74 -7.70
N MET A 227 -15.61 -5.45 -6.88
CA MET A 227 -15.46 -4.50 -5.77
C MET A 227 -14.50 -5.01 -4.69
N TRP A 228 -14.49 -6.32 -4.44
CA TRP A 228 -13.53 -6.91 -3.51
C TRP A 228 -12.11 -6.76 -4.03
N ASN A 229 -11.89 -7.04 -5.32
CA ASN A 229 -10.60 -6.87 -5.98
C ASN A 229 -10.14 -5.41 -5.96
N HIS A 230 -11.03 -4.45 -6.22
CA HIS A 230 -10.68 -3.03 -6.22
C HIS A 230 -10.20 -2.54 -4.85
N ILE A 231 -10.80 -3.03 -3.76
CA ILE A 231 -10.44 -2.60 -2.40
C ILE A 231 -9.14 -3.27 -1.93
N ARG A 232 -8.92 -4.55 -2.26
CA ARG A 232 -7.80 -5.33 -1.70
C ARG A 232 -6.60 -5.45 -2.64
N SER A 233 -6.78 -5.10 -3.91
CA SER A 233 -5.76 -5.13 -4.97
C SER A 233 -4.95 -6.44 -5.01
N PRO A 234 -5.60 -7.61 -5.07
CA PRO A 234 -4.91 -8.90 -5.15
C PRO A 234 -4.12 -9.02 -6.48
N PRO A 235 -3.13 -9.93 -6.55
CA PRO A 235 -2.44 -10.22 -7.81
C PRO A 235 -3.39 -10.84 -8.84
N PHE A 236 -3.05 -10.71 -10.12
CA PHE A 236 -3.88 -11.21 -11.22
C PHE A 236 -3.89 -12.74 -11.30
N ILE A 237 -2.72 -13.36 -11.21
CA ILE A 237 -2.47 -14.80 -11.15
C ILE A 237 -1.42 -15.03 -10.07
N MET A 238 -1.48 -16.17 -9.39
CA MET A 238 -0.45 -16.58 -8.43
C MET A 238 0.25 -17.85 -8.92
N THR A 239 1.58 -17.84 -8.88
CA THR A 239 2.40 -19.03 -9.12
C THR A 239 2.84 -19.61 -7.78
N ASN A 240 2.63 -20.91 -7.59
CA ASN A 240 3.14 -21.56 -6.39
C ASN A 240 4.68 -21.62 -6.47
N PRO A 241 5.42 -21.04 -5.51
CA PRO A 241 6.89 -21.02 -5.54
C PRO A 241 7.53 -22.41 -5.51
N GLN A 242 6.83 -23.42 -4.96
CA GLN A 242 7.37 -24.77 -4.81
C GLN A 242 7.04 -25.69 -5.99
N THR A 243 5.83 -25.61 -6.54
CA THR A 243 5.40 -26.47 -7.65
C THR A 243 5.54 -25.81 -9.03
N ARG A 244 5.83 -24.50 -9.10
CA ARG A 244 5.85 -23.67 -10.32
C ARG A 244 4.56 -23.69 -11.15
N GLU A 245 3.49 -24.23 -10.60
CA GLU A 245 2.19 -24.23 -11.27
C GLU A 245 1.54 -22.85 -11.14
N THR A 246 1.07 -22.31 -12.27
CA THR A 246 0.27 -21.09 -12.35
C THR A 246 -1.17 -21.41 -11.97
N SER A 247 -1.59 -21.08 -10.75
CA SER A 247 -2.99 -21.21 -10.33
C SER A 247 -3.78 -19.96 -10.72
N VAL A 248 -4.76 -20.13 -11.59
CA VAL A 248 -5.70 -19.07 -12.00
C VAL A 248 -6.85 -18.91 -11.00
N ILE A 249 -7.13 -19.97 -10.23
CA ILE A 249 -8.12 -20.01 -9.16
C ILE A 249 -7.42 -20.33 -7.84
N HIS A 250 -7.68 -19.52 -6.83
CA HIS A 250 -7.13 -19.66 -5.49
C HIS A 250 -7.94 -20.66 -4.65
N GLY A 251 -7.26 -21.62 -4.03
CA GLY A 251 -7.88 -22.69 -3.23
C GLY A 251 -8.37 -22.30 -1.83
N SER A 252 -8.66 -21.03 -1.58
CA SER A 252 -9.18 -20.55 -0.28
C SER A 252 -10.42 -19.69 -0.49
N THR A 253 -11.41 -19.83 0.39
CA THR A 253 -12.66 -19.06 0.33
C THR A 253 -12.49 -17.59 0.73
N GLN A 254 -11.43 -17.25 1.45
CA GLN A 254 -11.20 -15.89 1.97
C GLN A 254 -10.45 -14.98 0.99
N PHE A 255 -9.93 -15.54 -0.10
CA PHE A 255 -9.09 -14.83 -1.07
C PHE A 255 -9.59 -15.07 -2.49
N GLN A 256 -9.41 -14.09 -3.37
CA GLN A 256 -9.85 -14.15 -4.76
C GLN A 256 -8.81 -13.49 -5.66
N LEU A 257 -8.46 -14.15 -6.77
CA LEU A 257 -7.58 -13.57 -7.78
C LEU A 257 -8.38 -12.72 -8.77
N VAL A 258 -7.73 -11.75 -9.42
CA VAL A 258 -8.42 -10.90 -10.40
C VAL A 258 -8.90 -11.72 -11.61
N ALA A 259 -8.14 -12.73 -12.03
CA ALA A 259 -8.54 -13.62 -13.11
C ALA A 259 -9.84 -14.40 -12.80
N GLU A 260 -10.04 -14.85 -11.55
CA GLU A 260 -11.25 -15.57 -11.14
C GLU A 260 -12.52 -14.76 -11.39
N THR A 261 -12.47 -13.46 -11.11
CA THR A 261 -13.62 -12.56 -11.27
C THR A 261 -14.07 -12.49 -12.72
N TYR A 262 -13.15 -12.46 -13.67
CA TYR A 262 -13.50 -12.48 -15.09
C TYR A 262 -14.09 -13.82 -15.51
N ILE A 263 -13.55 -14.94 -15.00
CA ILE A 263 -14.09 -16.28 -15.27
C ILE A 263 -15.54 -16.37 -14.75
N VAL A 264 -15.77 -15.98 -13.49
CA VAL A 264 -17.11 -16.01 -12.87
C VAL A 264 -18.08 -15.09 -13.61
N ALA A 265 -17.65 -13.90 -14.03
CA ALA A 265 -18.49 -12.99 -14.82
C ALA A 265 -18.93 -13.60 -16.15
N VAL A 266 -18.03 -14.29 -16.86
CA VAL A 266 -18.35 -14.98 -18.12
C VAL A 266 -19.31 -16.15 -17.87
N LEU A 267 -19.10 -16.94 -16.81
CA LEU A 267 -20.00 -18.03 -16.45
C LEU A 267 -21.43 -17.53 -16.14
N TYR A 268 -21.55 -16.43 -15.38
CA TYR A 268 -22.86 -15.81 -15.11
C TYR A 268 -23.52 -15.26 -16.39
N ALA A 269 -22.74 -14.61 -17.25
CA ALA A 269 -23.25 -14.11 -18.53
C ALA A 269 -23.77 -15.25 -19.40
N ALA A 270 -23.02 -16.36 -19.49
CA ALA A 270 -23.43 -17.55 -20.21
C ALA A 270 -24.77 -18.08 -19.67
N VAL A 271 -24.86 -18.41 -18.39
CA VAL A 271 -26.11 -18.93 -17.78
C VAL A 271 -27.30 -17.98 -18.01
N THR A 272 -27.08 -16.67 -17.90
CA THR A 272 -28.12 -15.67 -18.15
C THR A 272 -28.58 -15.66 -19.60
N VAL A 273 -27.67 -15.74 -20.57
CA VAL A 273 -28.02 -15.88 -22.00
C VAL A 273 -28.82 -17.16 -22.24
N GLY A 274 -28.43 -18.27 -21.63
CA GLY A 274 -29.19 -19.52 -21.69
C GLY A 274 -30.62 -19.36 -21.20
N MET A 275 -30.82 -18.66 -20.08
CA MET A 275 -32.16 -18.35 -19.53
C MET A 275 -32.97 -17.41 -20.43
N ILE A 276 -32.33 -16.40 -21.03
CA ILE A 276 -33.00 -15.49 -21.97
C ILE A 276 -33.52 -16.27 -23.19
N LEU A 277 -32.70 -17.16 -23.76
CA LEU A 277 -33.11 -17.99 -24.90
C LEU A 277 -34.28 -18.92 -24.57
N LEU A 278 -34.32 -19.45 -23.35
CA LEU A 278 -35.45 -20.27 -22.88
C LEU A 278 -36.73 -19.44 -22.73
N ASN A 279 -36.64 -18.23 -22.18
CA ASN A 279 -37.79 -17.33 -22.04
C ASN A 279 -38.30 -16.86 -23.41
N GLU A 280 -37.40 -16.48 -24.32
CA GLU A 280 -37.79 -16.09 -25.69
C GLU A 280 -38.44 -17.26 -26.45
N ALA A 281 -37.98 -18.49 -26.21
CA ALA A 281 -38.62 -19.67 -26.80
C ALA A 281 -40.02 -19.94 -26.24
N ALA A 282 -40.28 -19.57 -24.98
CA ALA A 282 -41.59 -19.71 -24.34
C ALA A 282 -42.59 -18.64 -24.82
N ASP A 283 -42.17 -17.38 -24.94
CA ASP A 283 -43.03 -16.26 -25.36
C ASP A 283 -43.39 -16.32 -26.85
N ASN A 284 -42.54 -16.93 -27.69
CA ASN A 284 -42.78 -17.08 -29.12
C ASN A 284 -43.79 -18.19 -29.45
N GLU A 285 -45.05 -18.01 -29.07
CA GLU A 285 -46.14 -18.94 -29.40
C GLU A 285 -46.45 -19.00 -30.91
N LYS A 286 -46.15 -17.93 -31.66
CA LYS A 286 -46.45 -17.79 -33.11
C LYS A 286 -45.24 -18.01 -34.04
N GLY A 287 -44.07 -18.37 -33.48
CA GLY A 287 -42.85 -18.58 -34.25
C GLY A 287 -42.80 -19.92 -34.99
N ASP A 288 -41.95 -20.01 -36.01
CA ASP A 288 -41.64 -21.27 -36.69
C ASP A 288 -41.18 -22.34 -35.69
N SER A 289 -41.85 -23.50 -35.71
CA SER A 289 -41.65 -24.57 -34.74
C SER A 289 -40.21 -25.11 -34.72
N GLY A 290 -39.52 -25.03 -35.86
CA GLY A 290 -38.11 -25.41 -35.97
C GLY A 290 -37.18 -24.49 -35.15
N LYS A 291 -37.34 -23.18 -35.28
CA LYS A 291 -36.50 -22.19 -34.58
C LYS A 291 -36.69 -22.23 -33.07
N ARG A 292 -37.94 -22.39 -32.62
CA ARG A 292 -38.26 -22.55 -31.19
C ARG A 292 -37.55 -23.76 -30.59
N ARG A 293 -37.58 -24.90 -31.30
CA ARG A 293 -36.95 -26.14 -30.83
C ARG A 293 -35.43 -25.96 -30.67
N VAL A 294 -34.78 -25.26 -31.60
CA VAL A 294 -33.35 -24.95 -31.52
C VAL A 294 -33.06 -24.06 -30.30
N PHE A 295 -33.83 -22.99 -30.07
CA PHE A 295 -33.62 -22.12 -28.91
C PHE A 295 -33.79 -22.83 -27.58
N VAL A 296 -34.79 -23.73 -27.45
CA VAL A 296 -34.97 -24.52 -26.23
C VAL A 296 -33.77 -25.44 -25.96
N PHE A 297 -33.33 -26.20 -26.96
CA PHE A 297 -32.20 -27.12 -26.76
C PHE A 297 -30.89 -26.38 -26.50
N LEU A 298 -30.65 -25.28 -27.22
CA LEU A 298 -29.44 -24.48 -27.04
C LEU A 298 -29.46 -23.77 -25.67
N GLY A 299 -30.57 -23.16 -25.29
CA GLY A 299 -30.73 -22.52 -23.99
C GLY A 299 -30.57 -23.50 -22.83
N LEU A 300 -31.23 -24.66 -22.90
CA LEU A 300 -31.13 -25.71 -21.88
C LEU A 300 -29.71 -26.27 -21.78
N GLY A 301 -29.06 -26.56 -22.91
CA GLY A 301 -27.67 -27.03 -22.92
C GLY A 301 -26.72 -26.02 -22.30
N LEU A 302 -26.90 -24.73 -22.60
CA LEU A 302 -26.07 -23.66 -22.08
C LEU A 302 -26.25 -23.50 -20.57
N VAL A 303 -27.49 -23.48 -20.06
CA VAL A 303 -27.75 -23.43 -18.61
C VAL A 303 -27.12 -24.64 -17.91
N VAL A 304 -27.38 -25.86 -18.40
CA VAL A 304 -26.93 -27.11 -17.79
C VAL A 304 -25.40 -27.22 -17.73
N VAL A 305 -24.72 -26.91 -18.84
CA VAL A 305 -23.25 -27.00 -18.94
C VAL A 305 -22.57 -25.93 -18.09
N PHE A 306 -22.95 -24.66 -18.26
CA PHE A 306 -22.26 -23.56 -17.58
C PHE A 306 -22.60 -23.47 -16.09
N PHE A 307 -23.82 -23.86 -15.69
CA PHE A 307 -24.15 -24.02 -14.27
C PHE A 307 -23.34 -25.15 -13.63
N SER A 308 -23.12 -26.26 -14.34
CA SER A 308 -22.24 -27.31 -13.84
C SER A 308 -20.79 -26.85 -13.71
N LEU A 309 -20.27 -26.08 -14.66
CA LEU A 309 -18.92 -25.51 -14.58
C LEU A 309 -18.78 -24.56 -13.40
N LEU A 310 -19.82 -23.76 -13.13
CA LEU A 310 -19.86 -22.87 -11.98
C LEU A 310 -19.77 -23.63 -10.65
N ILE A 311 -20.50 -24.74 -10.52
CA ILE A 311 -20.40 -25.61 -9.34
C ILE A 311 -19.00 -26.22 -9.22
N SER A 312 -18.41 -26.73 -10.31
CA SER A 312 -17.05 -27.29 -10.28
C SER A 312 -16.00 -26.26 -9.82
N VAL A 313 -16.06 -25.02 -10.34
CA VAL A 313 -15.19 -23.92 -9.88
C VAL A 313 -15.43 -23.60 -8.40
N PHE A 314 -16.68 -23.62 -7.94
CA PHE A 314 -17.01 -23.42 -6.54
C PHE A 314 -16.45 -24.52 -5.64
N ARG A 315 -16.50 -25.81 -6.06
CA ARG A 315 -15.90 -26.93 -5.32
C ARG A 315 -14.38 -26.84 -5.25
N ALA A 316 -13.72 -26.42 -6.34
CA ALA A 316 -12.28 -26.22 -6.34
C ALA A 316 -11.85 -25.21 -5.26
N LYS A 317 -12.70 -24.21 -4.98
CA LYS A 317 -12.49 -23.21 -3.94
C LYS A 317 -12.96 -23.66 -2.54
N TYR A 318 -14.04 -24.42 -2.46
CA TYR A 318 -14.58 -25.00 -1.23
C TYR A 318 -14.63 -26.53 -1.33
N GLN A 319 -13.52 -27.16 -0.96
CA GLN A 319 -13.31 -28.62 -1.05
C GLN A 319 -14.32 -29.45 -0.25
N GLY A 320 -15.03 -28.84 0.71
CA GLY A 320 -16.07 -29.49 1.52
C GLY A 320 -17.46 -29.53 0.87
N TYR A 321 -17.66 -28.97 -0.33
CA TYR A 321 -18.99 -28.95 -0.96
C TYR A 321 -19.36 -30.36 -1.49
N PRO A 322 -20.50 -30.95 -1.10
CA PRO A 322 -20.80 -32.35 -1.41
C PRO A 322 -21.47 -32.57 -2.78
N TYR A 323 -22.04 -31.54 -3.40
CA TYR A 323 -22.85 -31.71 -4.62
C TYR A 323 -22.06 -31.42 -5.91
N SER A 324 -22.23 -32.27 -6.92
CA SER A 324 -21.79 -32.06 -8.31
C SER A 324 -22.92 -32.31 -9.27
N PHE A 325 -22.85 -31.73 -10.47
CA PHE A 325 -23.86 -31.92 -11.51
C PHE A 325 -23.34 -32.78 -12.67
N LEU A 326 -22.60 -32.20 -13.62
CA LEU A 326 -22.04 -32.91 -14.78
C LEU A 326 -20.51 -33.02 -14.75
N PHE A 327 -19.84 -31.93 -14.37
CA PHE A 327 -18.39 -31.87 -14.25
C PHE A 327 -18.00 -31.98 -12.78
N HIS A 328 -16.93 -32.74 -12.53
CA HIS A 328 -16.36 -32.89 -11.19
C HIS A 328 -15.45 -31.72 -10.83
#